data_AF-A0A8C2K6T4-F1
#
_entry.id   AF-A0A8C2K6T4-F1
#
_cell.length_a   1.000
_cell.length_b   1.000
_cell.length_c   1.000
_cell.angle_alpha   90.00
_cell.angle_beta   90.00
_cell.angle_gamma   90.00
#
_symmetry.space_group_name_H-M   'P 1'
#
loop_
_entity.id
_entity.type
_entity.pdbx_description
1 polymer ?
#
loop_
_entity_poly.entity_id
_entity_poly.type
_entity_poly.pdbx_seq_one_letter_code
_entity_poly.pdbx_strand_id
1 'polypeptide(L)'
;DPFNSMLLLMLVCFYVPADNIYSAEMPQTVTALTGSCVQIPCTFNISNFEDKRKTAKSIYGIWLKNKSQFADEDSFIAFNSRKNIIRGFSDIQMTGNLRERNCTTVFYNIMMNHSDSYYFRLEMEPNVFRATFNPSTDDSSKTVRINSPQPPELKPNDLKVMEETTVNLICSAEAPCPKQPPTISWSNIPESAHITTQLQEKPDKTQSVFSYMTFKASYKDHRRNISCTATYQRNTPVCKSRASPSDDLNYTWYKHGEETPIALGMKINLTKTQNQIGSYCCIAQNKYGKQSSEEAQCTTATVILNIVVNCLYKVSEQIRQFKIRSRTWLKQEEPNSTARPKTTGCS
;
A
#
# COMPACT_ATOMS: atom_id res chain seq x y z
N ASP A 1 82.47 -12.59 -2.97
CA ASP A 1 81.41 -11.63 -3.31
C ASP A 1 80.97 -11.78 -4.76
N PRO A 2 79.68 -11.59 -5.10
CA PRO A 2 78.44 -12.13 -4.53
C PRO A 2 77.76 -13.04 -5.59
N PHE A 3 76.94 -14.04 -5.28
CA PHE A 3 75.49 -13.92 -5.10
C PHE A 3 75.00 -15.36 -4.82
N ASN A 4 74.68 -15.67 -3.56
CA ASN A 4 73.98 -16.90 -3.22
C ASN A 4 72.48 -16.56 -3.17
N SER A 5 71.74 -16.95 -4.21
CA SER A 5 70.32 -16.68 -4.38
C SER A 5 69.49 -17.59 -3.46
N MET A 6 69.23 -17.13 -2.24
CA MET A 6 68.29 -17.78 -1.32
C MET A 6 66.87 -17.41 -1.74
N LEU A 7 66.17 -18.40 -2.31
CA LEU A 7 64.77 -18.33 -2.73
C LEU A 7 63.88 -18.14 -1.48
N LEU A 8 63.52 -16.89 -1.18
CA LEU A 8 62.57 -16.54 -0.13
C LEU A 8 61.15 -16.90 -0.61
N LEU A 9 60.62 -18.04 -0.18
CA LEU A 9 59.22 -18.42 -0.30
C LEU A 9 58.38 -17.42 0.50
N MET A 10 57.99 -16.32 -0.15
CA MET A 10 56.99 -15.38 0.35
C MET A 10 55.66 -16.13 0.42
N LEU A 11 55.29 -16.58 1.62
CA LEU A 11 53.92 -16.93 1.97
C LEU A 11 53.07 -15.68 1.75
N VAL A 12 52.48 -15.58 0.55
CA VAL A 12 51.39 -14.66 0.27
C VAL A 12 50.20 -15.19 1.08
N CYS A 13 50.09 -14.73 2.33
CA CYS A 13 48.81 -14.78 3.03
C CYS A 13 47.86 -13.90 2.21
N PHE A 14 47.05 -14.54 1.38
CA PHE A 14 45.88 -13.91 0.80
C PHE A 14 45.08 -13.31 1.97
N TYR A 15 45.04 -11.99 2.02
CA TYR A 15 44.14 -11.26 2.87
C TYR A 15 42.74 -11.58 2.35
N VAL A 16 42.11 -12.62 2.89
CA VAL A 16 40.69 -12.87 2.68
C VAL A 16 40.00 -11.68 3.37
N PRO A 17 39.33 -10.78 2.64
CA PRO A 17 38.57 -9.72 3.30
C PRO A 17 37.57 -10.40 4.22
N ALA A 18 37.54 -9.98 5.49
CA ALA A 18 36.59 -10.49 6.46
C ALA A 18 35.17 -10.33 5.90
N ASP A 19 34.53 -11.46 5.58
CA ASP A 19 33.10 -11.48 5.31
C ASP A 19 32.39 -10.76 6.44
N ASN A 20 31.52 -9.79 6.12
CA ASN A 20 30.75 -9.05 7.10
C ASN A 20 30.00 -10.05 8.01
N ILE A 21 30.44 -10.19 9.27
CA ILE A 21 30.00 -11.22 10.24
C ILE A 21 28.52 -11.04 10.68
N TYR A 22 27.84 -10.03 10.13
CA TYR A 22 26.44 -9.72 10.34
C TYR A 22 25.85 -8.98 9.12
N SER A 23 24.57 -9.21 8.84
CA SER A 23 23.83 -8.59 7.75
C SER A 23 22.39 -8.31 8.15
N ALA A 24 21.73 -7.41 7.43
CA ALA A 24 20.29 -7.20 7.56
C ALA A 24 19.65 -7.14 6.17
N GLU A 25 18.48 -7.75 6.05
CA GLU A 25 17.61 -7.69 4.90
C GLU A 25 16.49 -6.69 5.23
N MET A 26 16.49 -5.59 4.48
CA MET A 26 15.46 -4.55 4.53
C MET A 26 15.34 -3.92 3.14
N PRO A 27 14.18 -3.35 2.78
CA PRO A 27 13.98 -2.74 1.48
C PRO A 27 14.84 -1.48 1.31
N GLN A 28 15.37 -1.25 0.12
CA GLN A 28 16.18 -0.06 -0.17
C GLN A 28 15.36 1.25 -0.09
N THR A 29 14.07 1.17 -0.38
CA THR A 29 13.19 2.33 -0.37
C THR A 29 11.81 1.87 0.04
N VAL A 30 11.19 2.63 0.92
CA VAL A 30 9.79 2.51 1.29
C VAL A 30 9.11 3.84 0.99
N THR A 31 7.84 3.78 0.64
CA THR A 31 7.09 5.00 0.33
C THR A 31 5.93 5.13 1.30
N ALA A 32 5.59 6.38 1.64
CA ALA A 32 4.61 6.67 2.68
C ALA A 32 3.83 7.93 2.32
N LEU A 33 2.54 7.93 2.64
CA LEU A 33 1.73 9.13 2.55
C LEU A 33 2.07 10.08 3.70
N THR A 34 2.19 11.37 3.39
CA THR A 34 2.26 12.42 4.41
C THR A 34 1.04 12.33 5.34
N GLY A 35 1.26 12.33 6.65
CA GLY A 35 0.26 12.11 7.69
C GLY A 35 -0.11 10.65 7.97
N SER A 36 0.48 9.69 7.25
CA SER A 36 0.20 8.26 7.41
C SER A 36 1.36 7.54 8.09
N CYS A 37 1.52 6.23 7.86
CA CYS A 37 2.58 5.41 8.45
C CYS A 37 3.38 4.66 7.38
N VAL A 38 4.50 4.07 7.80
CA VAL A 38 5.29 3.17 6.97
C VAL A 38 5.87 2.04 7.80
N GLN A 39 5.67 0.81 7.33
CA GLN A 39 6.31 -0.36 7.86
C GLN A 39 7.61 -0.62 7.11
N ILE A 40 8.68 -0.78 7.87
CA ILE A 40 9.97 -1.21 7.38
C ILE A 40 10.13 -2.68 7.75
N PRO A 41 9.84 -3.62 6.82
CA PRO A 41 10.13 -5.02 7.03
C PRO A 41 11.64 -5.21 7.17
N CYS A 42 12.05 -5.95 8.19
CA CYS A 42 13.45 -6.07 8.55
C CYS A 42 13.72 -7.42 9.21
N THR A 43 14.72 -8.12 8.68
CA THR A 43 15.30 -9.31 9.29
C THR A 43 16.81 -9.18 9.36
N PHE A 44 17.44 -9.73 10.38
CA PHE A 44 18.89 -9.65 10.53
C PHE A 44 19.54 -11.01 10.72
N ASN A 45 20.80 -11.12 10.34
CA ASN A 45 21.62 -12.29 10.56
C ASN A 45 22.91 -11.88 11.26
N ILE A 46 23.30 -12.64 12.29
CA ILE A 46 24.57 -12.48 12.99
C ILE A 46 25.16 -13.86 13.26
N SER A 47 26.48 -13.98 13.21
CA SER A 47 27.16 -15.23 13.60
C SER A 47 26.82 -15.64 15.03
N ASN A 48 26.61 -16.93 15.24
CA ASN A 48 26.32 -17.54 16.54
C ASN A 48 25.14 -16.86 17.28
N PHE A 49 24.12 -16.43 16.53
CA PHE A 49 22.94 -15.75 17.11
C PHE A 49 22.29 -16.56 18.22
N GLU A 50 22.16 -17.89 18.09
CA GLU A 50 21.48 -18.72 19.10
C GLU A 50 22.22 -18.70 20.45
N ASP A 51 23.54 -18.77 20.43
CA ASP A 51 24.35 -18.70 21.66
C ASP A 51 24.31 -17.30 22.25
N LYS A 52 24.47 -16.27 21.41
CA LYS A 52 24.32 -14.87 21.83
C LYS A 52 22.94 -14.60 22.43
N ARG A 53 21.87 -15.17 21.85
CA ARG A 53 20.47 -15.02 22.32
C ARG A 53 20.24 -15.65 23.68
N LYS A 54 20.90 -16.78 23.98
CA LYS A 54 20.85 -17.45 25.28
C LYS A 54 21.62 -16.67 26.35
N THR A 55 22.79 -16.13 25.98
CA THR A 55 23.65 -15.37 26.90
C THR A 55 23.11 -13.97 27.19
N ALA A 56 22.45 -13.34 26.22
CA ALA A 56 21.90 -12.00 26.37
C ALA A 56 20.66 -12.00 27.29
N LYS A 57 20.72 -11.17 28.34
CA LYS A 57 19.57 -10.89 29.20
C LYS A 57 18.50 -10.09 28.46
N SER A 58 18.93 -9.13 27.63
CA SER A 58 18.03 -8.25 26.90
C SER A 58 18.55 -7.97 25.49
N ILE A 59 17.63 -7.78 24.55
CA ILE A 59 17.92 -7.47 23.15
C ILE A 59 17.15 -6.21 22.79
N TYR A 60 17.86 -5.22 22.28
CA TYR A 60 17.32 -3.90 21.95
C TYR A 60 17.60 -3.56 20.50
N GLY A 61 16.68 -2.82 19.91
CA GLY A 61 16.78 -2.31 18.55
C GLY A 61 16.71 -0.79 18.58
N ILE A 62 17.58 -0.17 17.77
CA ILE A 62 17.75 1.27 17.68
C ILE A 62 17.66 1.65 16.21
N TRP A 63 16.87 2.67 15.90
CA TRP A 63 16.86 3.27 14.57
C TRP A 63 17.62 4.59 14.61
N LEU A 64 18.60 4.70 13.73
CA LEU A 64 19.35 5.92 13.47
C LEU A 64 18.85 6.55 12.17
N LYS A 65 18.78 7.88 12.13
CA LYS A 65 18.39 8.69 10.99
C LYS A 65 19.61 9.46 10.51
N ASN A 66 19.77 9.63 9.19
CA ASN A 66 20.82 10.41 8.54
C ASN A 66 22.22 9.79 8.63
N LYS A 67 22.69 9.47 9.85
CA LYS A 67 24.02 8.87 10.09
C LYS A 67 23.92 7.50 10.75
N SER A 68 24.83 6.61 10.39
CA SER A 68 24.97 5.26 10.96
C SER A 68 25.82 5.22 12.24
N GLN A 69 26.61 6.26 12.50
CA GLN A 69 27.49 6.34 13.68
C GLN A 69 26.65 6.56 14.94
N PHE A 70 26.83 5.69 15.93
CA PHE A 70 26.18 5.80 17.22
C PHE A 70 27.08 6.63 18.16
N ALA A 71 26.73 7.90 18.35
CA ALA A 71 27.31 8.75 19.41
C ALA A 71 26.24 8.96 20.48
N ASP A 72 26.57 8.70 21.75
CA ASP A 72 25.60 8.67 22.85
C ASP A 72 24.92 10.02 23.14
N GLU A 73 25.53 11.14 22.71
CA GLU A 73 25.04 12.50 23.01
C GLU A 73 24.48 13.26 21.78
N ASP A 74 24.90 12.95 20.54
CA ASP A 74 24.51 13.71 19.34
C ASP A 74 23.49 12.99 18.43
N SER A 75 22.22 13.33 18.68
CA SER A 75 21.21 13.77 17.69
C SER A 75 20.82 12.96 16.43
N PHE A 76 21.11 11.66 16.29
CA PHE A 76 20.62 10.87 15.15
C PHE A 76 19.72 9.68 15.49
N ILE A 77 19.40 9.47 16.77
CA ILE A 77 18.50 8.39 17.20
C ILE A 77 17.05 8.79 16.88
N ALA A 78 16.39 8.06 15.99
CA ALA A 78 14.95 8.17 15.75
C ALA A 78 14.15 7.36 16.79
N PHE A 79 14.63 6.17 17.13
CA PHE A 79 13.99 5.27 18.09
C PHE A 79 15.04 4.47 18.87
N ASN A 80 14.81 4.27 20.18
CA ASN A 80 15.65 3.42 21.02
C ASN A 80 14.76 2.61 21.98
N SER A 81 14.67 1.29 21.78
CA SER A 81 13.80 0.43 22.60
C SER A 81 14.32 0.20 24.02
N ARG A 82 15.61 0.45 24.30
CA ARG A 82 16.19 0.33 25.66
C ARG A 82 15.76 1.49 26.55
N LYS A 83 15.86 2.72 26.03
CA LYS A 83 15.54 3.96 26.76
C LYS A 83 14.10 4.42 26.55
N ASN A 84 13.34 3.72 25.70
CA ASN A 84 12.00 4.11 25.23
C ASN A 84 11.96 5.54 24.68
N ILE A 85 12.96 5.89 23.88
CA ILE A 85 13.11 7.25 23.30
C ILE A 85 12.62 7.23 21.86
N ILE A 86 11.82 8.23 21.50
CA ILE A 86 11.44 8.57 20.13
C ILE A 86 11.80 10.05 19.91
N ARG A 87 12.54 10.37 18.84
CA ARG A 87 12.90 11.77 18.51
C ARG A 87 12.47 12.12 17.10
N GLY A 88 11.79 13.25 16.96
CA GLY A 88 11.35 13.74 15.65
C GLY A 88 10.22 12.93 15.02
N PHE A 89 9.55 12.04 15.76
CA PHE A 89 8.39 11.28 15.30
C PHE A 89 7.27 11.30 16.34
N SER A 90 6.04 11.07 15.87
CA SER A 90 4.88 10.98 16.75
C SER A 90 4.85 9.69 17.58
N ASP A 91 5.22 8.59 16.93
CA ASP A 91 5.19 7.23 17.45
C ASP A 91 6.01 6.33 16.50
N ILE A 92 6.78 5.41 17.07
CA ILE A 92 7.51 4.37 16.35
C ILE A 92 7.34 3.08 17.14
N GLN A 93 6.86 2.03 16.47
CA GLN A 93 6.57 0.76 17.10
C GLN A 93 7.33 -0.37 16.42
N MET A 94 8.17 -1.06 17.19
CA MET A 94 8.76 -2.33 16.76
C MET A 94 7.70 -3.42 16.85
N THR A 95 7.27 -3.95 15.71
CA THR A 95 6.28 -5.03 15.63
C THR A 95 6.93 -6.40 15.50
N GLY A 96 8.17 -6.45 15.03
CA GLY A 96 8.99 -7.66 14.96
C GLY A 96 9.53 -8.11 16.32
N ASN A 97 9.73 -9.42 16.47
CA ASN A 97 10.40 -10.00 17.63
C ASN A 97 11.91 -10.15 17.39
N LEU A 98 12.73 -9.36 18.10
CA LEU A 98 14.18 -9.42 17.98
C LEU A 98 14.78 -10.77 18.41
N ARG A 99 14.09 -11.57 19.24
CA ARG A 99 14.51 -12.93 19.57
C ARG A 99 14.34 -13.92 18.41
N GLU A 100 13.52 -13.57 17.42
CA GLU A 100 13.26 -14.34 16.20
C GLU A 100 13.96 -13.70 14.98
N ARG A 101 14.96 -12.84 15.21
CA ARG A 101 15.70 -12.12 14.16
C ARG A 101 14.85 -11.14 13.34
N ASN A 102 13.69 -10.75 13.87
CA ASN A 102 12.74 -9.86 13.20
C ASN A 102 12.82 -8.45 13.81
N CYS A 103 13.31 -7.50 13.04
CA CYS A 103 13.45 -6.08 13.39
C CYS A 103 12.38 -5.19 12.75
N THR A 104 11.31 -5.77 12.22
CA THR A 104 10.23 -5.04 11.55
C THR A 104 9.67 -3.94 12.44
N THR A 105 9.63 -2.72 11.92
CA THR A 105 9.26 -1.52 12.68
C THR A 105 8.31 -0.64 11.87
N VAL A 106 7.31 -0.08 12.53
CA VAL A 106 6.32 0.85 11.94
C VAL A 106 6.57 2.26 12.45
N PHE A 107 6.71 3.20 11.53
CA PHE A 107 6.85 4.63 11.83
C PHE A 107 5.52 5.31 11.52
N TYR A 108 4.96 6.04 12.49
CA TYR A 108 3.66 6.70 12.35
C TYR A 108 3.77 8.21 12.16
N ASN A 109 2.75 8.76 11.49
CA ASN A 109 2.64 10.18 11.15
C ASN A 109 3.87 10.69 10.36
N ILE A 110 4.15 10.04 9.23
CA ILE A 110 5.26 10.41 8.35
C ILE A 110 5.01 11.79 7.75
N MET A 111 5.99 12.68 7.87
CA MET A 111 5.99 14.03 7.30
C MET A 111 7.13 14.17 6.29
N MET A 112 7.11 15.21 5.46
CA MET A 112 8.14 15.41 4.42
C MET A 112 9.57 15.50 4.99
N ASN A 113 9.74 16.09 6.17
CA ASN A 113 11.02 16.17 6.89
C ASN A 113 11.50 14.82 7.47
N HIS A 114 10.69 13.76 7.41
CA HIS A 114 11.09 12.40 7.76
C HIS A 114 11.70 11.65 6.56
N SER A 115 11.70 12.24 5.37
CA SER A 115 12.42 11.68 4.23
C SER A 115 13.93 11.77 4.48
N ASP A 116 14.55 10.62 4.75
CA ASP A 116 15.98 10.49 5.03
C ASP A 116 16.38 9.01 4.94
N SER A 117 17.66 8.75 5.16
CA SER A 117 18.26 7.44 5.32
C SER A 117 18.10 6.93 6.75
N TYR A 118 17.63 5.68 6.91
CA TYR A 118 17.50 5.03 8.21
C TYR A 118 18.39 3.79 8.33
N TYR A 119 18.98 3.62 9.51
CA TYR A 119 19.90 2.52 9.84
C TYR A 119 19.43 1.79 11.09
N PHE A 120 19.41 0.46 11.02
CA PHE A 120 19.10 -0.36 12.17
C PHE A 120 20.37 -0.70 12.96
N ARG A 121 20.28 -0.64 14.29
CA ARG A 121 21.33 -1.06 15.23
C ARG A 121 20.76 -2.04 16.24
N LEU A 122 21.48 -3.13 16.48
CA LEU A 122 21.14 -4.16 17.46
C LEU A 122 22.10 -4.11 18.64
N GLU A 123 21.55 -4.14 19.85
CA GLU A 123 22.30 -4.24 21.09
C GLU A 123 21.79 -5.40 21.95
N MET A 124 22.67 -6.37 22.20
CA MET A 124 22.43 -7.52 23.06
C MET A 124 23.23 -7.34 24.34
N GLU A 125 22.54 -7.21 25.47
CA GLU A 125 23.11 -6.89 26.77
C GLU A 125 23.06 -8.09 27.73
N PRO A 126 24.01 -8.23 28.67
CA PRO A 126 25.16 -7.34 28.87
C PRO A 126 26.33 -7.65 27.92
N ASN A 127 26.82 -6.66 27.15
CA ASN A 127 28.04 -6.73 26.33
C ASN A 127 28.18 -7.96 25.39
N VAL A 128 27.06 -8.53 24.91
CA VAL A 128 27.09 -9.75 24.06
C VAL A 128 27.35 -9.40 22.59
N PHE A 129 26.66 -8.38 22.09
CA PHE A 129 26.79 -7.96 20.69
C PHE A 129 26.24 -6.55 20.52
N ARG A 130 26.97 -5.67 19.83
CA ARG A 130 26.52 -4.30 19.53
C ARG A 130 27.01 -3.92 18.14
N ALA A 131 26.10 -3.75 17.19
CA ALA A 131 26.45 -3.36 15.83
C ALA A 131 25.34 -2.55 15.16
N THR A 132 25.75 -1.54 14.39
CA THR A 132 24.87 -0.89 13.42
C THR A 132 25.00 -1.64 12.11
N PHE A 133 23.88 -2.08 11.54
CA PHE A 133 23.85 -2.68 10.22
C PHE A 133 24.06 -1.58 9.18
N ASN A 134 25.33 -1.26 8.94
CA ASN A 134 25.79 -0.28 7.97
C ASN A 134 27.06 -0.81 7.29
N PRO A 135 26.97 -1.44 6.13
CA PRO A 135 28.17 -1.77 5.37
C PRO A 135 28.60 -0.52 4.61
N SER A 136 29.81 -0.05 4.87
CA SER A 136 30.39 1.12 4.21
C SER A 136 30.47 0.99 2.68
N THR A 137 30.11 2.12 2.06
CA THR A 137 30.66 2.81 0.86
C THR A 137 30.35 2.40 -0.57
N ASP A 138 29.59 1.35 -0.88
CA ASP A 138 29.21 1.15 -2.31
C ASP A 138 27.80 0.59 -2.55
N ASP A 139 27.02 0.42 -1.48
CA ASP A 139 25.78 -0.32 -1.57
C ASP A 139 24.63 0.45 -0.91
N SER A 140 24.04 1.37 -1.68
CA SER A 140 22.82 2.09 -1.32
C SER A 140 21.62 1.16 -1.07
N SER A 141 21.76 -0.14 -1.34
CA SER A 141 20.71 -1.15 -1.20
C SER A 141 20.26 -1.45 0.23
N LYS A 142 21.02 -1.02 1.24
CA LYS A 142 20.76 -1.38 2.65
C LYS A 142 20.31 -0.22 3.52
N THR A 143 20.07 0.93 2.89
CA THR A 143 19.53 2.11 3.54
C THR A 143 18.06 2.19 3.21
N VAL A 144 17.20 2.40 4.20
CA VAL A 144 15.78 2.63 3.92
C VAL A 144 15.56 4.12 3.68
N ARG A 145 15.08 4.49 2.50
CA ARG A 145 14.60 5.86 2.22
C ARG A 145 13.08 5.92 2.32
N ILE A 146 12.54 6.94 2.98
CA ILE A 146 11.10 7.20 3.04
C ILE A 146 10.74 8.27 2.00
N ASN A 147 9.99 7.90 0.96
CA ASN A 147 9.57 8.81 -0.12
C ASN A 147 8.04 9.01 -0.16
N SER A 148 7.58 9.95 -0.99
CA SER A 148 6.16 10.08 -1.36
C SER A 148 5.64 8.78 -2.00
N PRO A 149 4.38 8.37 -1.80
CA PRO A 149 3.86 7.12 -2.33
C PRO A 149 3.94 7.15 -3.85
N GLN A 150 4.37 6.03 -4.42
CA GLN A 150 4.21 5.84 -5.84
C GLN A 150 2.71 5.84 -6.18
N PRO A 151 2.32 6.47 -7.29
CA PRO A 151 0.95 6.34 -7.78
C PRO A 151 0.65 4.85 -8.01
N PRO A 152 -0.62 4.42 -7.85
CA PRO A 152 -1.03 3.09 -8.25
C PRO A 152 -0.64 2.84 -9.71
N GLU A 153 -0.51 1.57 -10.07
CA GLU A 153 -0.22 1.13 -11.43
C GLU A 153 -1.43 0.39 -11.98
N LEU A 154 -1.77 0.64 -13.25
CA LEU A 154 -2.80 -0.08 -13.99
C LEU A 154 -2.15 -0.72 -15.23
N LYS A 155 -2.25 -2.05 -15.33
CA LYS A 155 -1.63 -2.83 -16.41
C LYS A 155 -2.68 -3.64 -17.19
N PRO A 156 -2.52 -3.79 -18.51
CA PRO A 156 -1.56 -3.07 -19.38
C PRO A 156 -1.90 -1.57 -19.48
N ASN A 157 -0.98 -0.75 -20.00
CA ASN A 157 -1.19 0.70 -20.14
C ASN A 157 -2.13 1.04 -21.30
N ASP A 158 -2.18 0.17 -22.32
CA ASP A 158 -3.05 0.24 -23.47
C ASP A 158 -3.79 -1.09 -23.64
N LEU A 159 -5.05 -1.02 -24.09
CA LEU A 159 -5.86 -2.21 -24.27
C LEU A 159 -6.50 -2.22 -25.65
N LYS A 160 -5.91 -3.00 -26.56
CA LYS A 160 -6.46 -3.28 -27.88
C LYS A 160 -6.62 -4.79 -28.04
N VAL A 161 -7.86 -5.25 -28.14
CA VAL A 161 -8.20 -6.68 -28.07
C VAL A 161 -9.25 -7.03 -29.10
N MET A 162 -9.28 -8.28 -29.56
CA MET A 162 -10.38 -8.75 -30.40
C MET A 162 -11.57 -9.15 -29.53
N GLU A 163 -12.77 -9.05 -30.08
CA GLU A 163 -13.97 -9.62 -29.48
C GLU A 163 -13.77 -11.11 -29.11
N GLU A 164 -14.46 -11.55 -28.06
CA GLU A 164 -14.33 -12.87 -27.43
C GLU A 164 -12.99 -13.14 -26.72
N THR A 165 -12.04 -12.21 -26.74
CA THR A 165 -10.77 -12.35 -26.02
C THR A 165 -10.96 -12.12 -24.52
N THR A 166 -10.40 -13.01 -23.70
CA THR A 166 -10.33 -12.81 -22.25
C THR A 166 -9.25 -11.78 -21.92
N VAL A 167 -9.64 -10.69 -21.28
CA VAL A 167 -8.76 -9.61 -20.81
C VAL A 167 -8.52 -9.77 -19.31
N ASN A 168 -7.29 -9.52 -18.87
CA ASN A 168 -6.92 -9.43 -17.45
C ASN A 168 -6.29 -8.07 -17.18
N LEU A 169 -7.00 -7.21 -16.43
CA LEU A 169 -6.48 -5.93 -15.96
C LEU A 169 -5.98 -6.07 -14.54
N ILE A 170 -4.82 -5.48 -14.26
CA ILE A 170 -4.20 -5.50 -12.92
C ILE A 170 -4.08 -4.07 -12.45
N CYS A 171 -4.67 -3.77 -11.30
CA CYS A 171 -4.45 -2.53 -10.59
C CYS A 171 -3.71 -2.80 -9.28
N SER A 172 -2.55 -2.18 -9.09
CA SER A 172 -1.73 -2.38 -7.89
C SER A 172 -1.45 -1.06 -7.16
N ALA A 173 -1.49 -1.09 -5.83
CA ALA A 173 -1.22 0.05 -4.98
C ALA A 173 -0.38 -0.37 -3.76
N GLU A 174 0.65 0.41 -3.43
CA GLU A 174 1.50 0.16 -2.25
C GLU A 174 0.67 0.19 -0.96
N ALA A 175 0.95 -0.72 -0.03
CA ALA A 175 0.29 -0.81 1.27
C ALA A 175 1.30 -0.58 2.41
N PRO A 176 1.81 0.65 2.59
CA PRO A 176 2.89 0.91 3.55
C PRO A 176 2.44 0.79 5.01
N CYS A 177 1.13 0.84 5.28
CA CYS A 177 0.56 0.68 6.61
C CYS A 177 -0.06 -0.71 6.81
N PRO A 178 0.44 -1.54 7.75
CA PRO A 178 -0.01 -2.92 7.90
C PRO A 178 -1.47 -3.02 8.39
N LYS A 179 -1.91 -2.05 9.21
CA LYS A 179 -3.28 -1.99 9.74
C LYS A 179 -4.24 -1.18 8.86
N GLN A 180 -3.73 -0.52 7.82
CA GLN A 180 -4.49 0.41 6.98
C GLN A 180 -4.06 0.32 5.51
N PRO A 181 -4.26 -0.84 4.85
CA PRO A 181 -3.99 -0.96 3.42
C PRO A 181 -4.98 -0.12 2.60
N PRO A 182 -4.60 0.34 1.39
CA PRO A 182 -5.51 1.06 0.51
C PRO A 182 -6.67 0.18 0.04
N THR A 183 -7.80 0.81 -0.25
CA THR A 183 -8.94 0.13 -0.88
C THR A 183 -8.93 0.39 -2.38
N ILE A 184 -9.03 -0.68 -3.17
CA ILE A 184 -9.16 -0.61 -4.63
C ILE A 184 -10.63 -0.73 -5.02
N SER A 185 -11.09 0.15 -5.91
CA SER A 185 -12.43 0.10 -6.49
C SER A 185 -12.37 0.30 -8.00
N TRP A 186 -13.25 -0.38 -8.72
CA TRP A 186 -13.38 -0.28 -10.18
C TRP A 186 -14.68 0.40 -10.56
N SER A 187 -14.67 1.22 -11.61
CA SER A 187 -15.87 1.83 -12.20
C SER A 187 -15.95 1.56 -13.69
N ASN A 188 -17.18 1.64 -14.23
CA ASN A 188 -17.50 1.32 -15.62
C ASN A 188 -17.07 -0.10 -16.01
N ILE A 189 -17.31 -1.08 -15.13
CA ILE A 189 -16.92 -2.48 -15.34
C ILE A 189 -17.74 -3.14 -16.47
N PRO A 190 -17.14 -4.02 -17.29
CA PRO A 190 -17.88 -4.86 -18.23
C PRO A 190 -18.85 -5.81 -17.52
N GLU A 191 -19.92 -6.23 -18.19
CA GLU A 191 -20.95 -7.11 -17.60
C GLU A 191 -20.39 -8.50 -17.22
N SER A 192 -19.45 -9.02 -18.01
CA SER A 192 -18.78 -10.31 -17.77
C SER A 192 -17.63 -10.24 -16.77
N ALA A 193 -17.41 -9.09 -16.11
CA ALA A 193 -16.24 -8.88 -15.28
C ALA A 193 -16.30 -9.65 -13.97
N HIS A 194 -15.20 -10.34 -13.67
CA HIS A 194 -14.92 -10.93 -12.38
C HIS A 194 -13.74 -10.20 -11.74
N ILE A 195 -13.91 -9.76 -10.50
CA ILE A 195 -12.90 -8.97 -9.77
C ILE A 195 -12.41 -9.75 -8.54
N THR A 196 -11.10 -9.90 -8.43
CA THR A 196 -10.45 -10.49 -7.26
C THR A 196 -9.45 -9.51 -6.69
N THR A 197 -9.49 -9.25 -5.38
CA THR A 197 -8.55 -8.34 -4.72
C THR A 197 -7.83 -9.05 -3.59
N GLN A 198 -6.51 -8.89 -3.52
CA GLN A 198 -5.67 -9.53 -2.52
C GLN A 198 -4.49 -8.65 -2.10
N LEU A 199 -4.17 -8.68 -0.81
CA LEU A 199 -2.93 -8.12 -0.28
C LEU A 199 -1.81 -9.13 -0.49
N GLN A 200 -0.73 -8.73 -1.14
CA GLN A 200 0.42 -9.59 -1.42
C GLN A 200 1.70 -8.94 -0.91
N GLU A 201 2.61 -9.80 -0.46
CA GLU A 201 3.98 -9.42 -0.12
C GLU A 201 4.85 -9.50 -1.37
N LYS A 202 5.65 -8.46 -1.60
CA LYS A 202 6.62 -8.36 -2.69
C LYS A 202 7.95 -9.02 -2.32
N PRO A 203 8.85 -9.28 -3.29
CA PRO A 203 10.16 -9.87 -3.00
C PRO A 203 11.01 -9.10 -1.97
N ASP A 204 10.78 -7.79 -1.84
CA ASP A 204 11.44 -6.92 -0.86
C ASP A 204 10.74 -6.89 0.52
N LYS A 205 9.79 -7.81 0.75
CA LYS A 205 8.94 -7.94 1.94
C LYS A 205 7.98 -6.75 2.18
N THR A 206 7.92 -5.79 1.26
CA THR A 206 6.89 -4.74 1.31
C THR A 206 5.54 -5.30 0.86
N GLN A 207 4.46 -4.64 1.25
CA GLN A 207 3.11 -5.10 0.93
C GLN A 207 2.45 -4.21 -0.12
N SER A 208 1.63 -4.82 -0.97
CA SER A 208 0.81 -4.11 -1.96
C SER A 208 -0.53 -4.80 -2.15
N VAL A 209 -1.56 -4.01 -2.42
CA VAL A 209 -2.87 -4.51 -2.80
C VAL A 209 -2.89 -4.68 -4.31
N PHE A 210 -3.26 -5.86 -4.77
CA PHE A 210 -3.47 -6.16 -6.19
C PHE A 210 -4.94 -6.50 -6.41
N SER A 211 -5.55 -5.82 -7.37
CA SER A 211 -6.90 -6.10 -7.85
C SER A 211 -6.84 -6.54 -9.30
N TYR A 212 -7.34 -7.73 -9.56
CA TYR A 212 -7.40 -8.38 -10.88
C TYR A 212 -8.83 -8.30 -11.39
N MET A 213 -9.03 -7.69 -12.55
CA MET A 213 -10.32 -7.70 -13.24
C MET A 213 -10.20 -8.49 -14.53
N THR A 214 -10.89 -9.63 -14.58
CA THR A 214 -10.95 -10.50 -15.75
C THR A 214 -12.31 -10.37 -16.40
N PHE A 215 -12.36 -10.10 -17.70
CA PHE A 215 -13.62 -10.06 -18.45
C PHE A 215 -13.43 -10.58 -19.86
N LYS A 216 -14.52 -10.98 -20.50
CA LYS A 216 -14.54 -11.38 -21.90
C LYS A 216 -14.97 -10.18 -22.75
N ALA A 217 -14.12 -9.73 -23.67
CA ALA A 217 -14.34 -8.51 -24.45
C ALA A 217 -15.49 -8.68 -25.44
N SER A 218 -16.40 -7.71 -25.48
CA SER A 218 -17.51 -7.61 -26.44
C SER A 218 -17.41 -6.32 -27.27
N TYR A 219 -18.06 -6.28 -28.44
CA TYR A 219 -18.25 -5.04 -29.20
C TYR A 219 -18.83 -3.89 -28.36
N LYS A 220 -19.63 -4.19 -27.33
CA LYS A 220 -20.21 -3.19 -26.40
C LYS A 220 -19.16 -2.52 -25.50
N ASP A 221 -18.00 -3.14 -25.34
CA ASP A 221 -16.91 -2.62 -24.54
C ASP A 221 -16.01 -1.67 -25.36
N HIS A 222 -16.21 -1.54 -26.67
CA HIS A 222 -15.43 -0.60 -27.48
C HIS A 222 -15.58 0.85 -26.97
N ARG A 223 -14.45 1.53 -26.74
CA ARG A 223 -14.33 2.87 -26.11
C ARG A 223 -14.83 2.95 -24.66
N ARG A 224 -15.07 1.81 -24.00
CA ARG A 224 -15.39 1.81 -22.58
C ARG A 224 -14.18 2.29 -21.79
N ASN A 225 -14.38 3.32 -20.97
CA ASN A 225 -13.35 3.87 -20.11
C ASN A 225 -13.49 3.28 -18.71
N ILE A 226 -12.67 2.29 -18.41
CA ILE A 226 -12.61 1.63 -17.11
C ILE A 226 -11.71 2.44 -16.21
N SER A 227 -12.15 2.70 -14.97
CA SER A 227 -11.30 3.38 -13.99
C SER A 227 -10.98 2.46 -12.81
N CYS A 228 -9.71 2.43 -12.42
CA CYS A 228 -9.29 1.88 -11.13
C CYS A 228 -9.00 3.04 -10.17
N THR A 229 -9.55 2.96 -8.96
CA THR A 229 -9.39 3.97 -7.93
C THR A 229 -8.75 3.35 -6.70
N ALA A 230 -7.56 3.82 -6.33
CA ALA A 230 -6.90 3.50 -5.06
C ALA A 230 -7.20 4.59 -4.03
N THR A 231 -7.82 4.18 -2.92
CA THR A 231 -8.18 5.08 -1.82
C THR A 231 -7.37 4.74 -0.58
N TYR A 232 -6.57 5.70 -0.13
CA TYR A 232 -5.77 5.64 1.07
C TYR A 232 -6.40 6.46 2.18
N GLN A 233 -6.40 5.94 3.39
CA GLN A 233 -6.85 6.69 4.56
C GLN A 233 -5.70 7.53 5.11
N ARG A 234 -5.92 8.85 5.24
CA ARG A 234 -4.95 9.79 5.82
C ARG A 234 -5.47 10.26 7.18
N ASN A 235 -4.67 9.98 8.19
CA ASN A 235 -4.83 10.38 9.60
C ASN A 235 -5.89 9.56 10.36
N THR A 236 -5.44 8.70 11.28
CA THR A 236 -6.27 8.34 12.44
C THR A 236 -5.98 9.34 13.57
N PRO A 237 -6.90 10.27 13.86
CA PRO A 237 -6.80 11.16 15.01
C PRO A 237 -6.40 10.40 16.30
N VAL A 238 -5.40 10.93 16.99
CA VAL A 238 -4.96 10.45 18.31
C VAL A 238 -5.15 11.58 19.30
N CYS A 239 -5.89 11.30 20.37
CA CYS A 239 -6.12 12.24 21.46
C CYS A 239 -5.05 12.01 22.53
N LYS A 240 -4.41 13.08 22.97
CA LYS A 240 -3.44 13.05 24.08
C LYS A 240 -3.78 14.17 25.06
N SER A 241 -3.80 13.85 26.35
CA SER A 241 -4.00 14.81 27.43
C SER A 241 -2.80 14.83 28.37
N ARG A 242 -2.50 16.01 28.95
CA ARG A 242 -1.48 16.19 29.99
C ARG A 242 -2.06 16.14 31.41
N ALA A 243 -3.31 15.72 31.55
CA ALA A 243 -4.00 15.66 32.82
C ALA A 243 -3.34 14.63 33.77
N SER A 244 -3.40 14.94 35.07
CA SER A 244 -2.92 14.07 36.16
C SER A 244 -4.06 13.83 37.15
N PRO A 245 -4.28 12.59 37.63
CA PRO A 245 -3.60 11.36 37.22
C PRO A 245 -3.94 10.97 35.78
N SER A 246 -3.01 10.26 35.15
CA SER A 246 -3.17 9.76 33.78
C SER A 246 -3.86 8.40 33.72
N ASP A 247 -3.86 7.67 34.84
CA ASP A 247 -4.24 6.25 34.89
C ASP A 247 -5.76 6.04 34.83
N ASP A 248 -6.54 7.10 35.09
CA ASP A 248 -8.00 7.14 35.02
C ASP A 248 -8.52 7.98 33.83
N LEU A 249 -7.65 8.32 32.88
CA LEU A 249 -8.05 9.08 31.70
C LEU A 249 -8.89 8.23 30.74
N ASN A 250 -10.11 8.69 30.50
CA ASN A 250 -10.95 8.20 29.43
C ASN A 250 -10.94 9.19 28.24
N TYR A 251 -11.18 8.64 27.05
CA TYR A 251 -11.17 9.40 25.80
C TYR A 251 -12.42 9.03 25.02
N THR A 252 -13.17 10.05 24.62
CA THR A 252 -14.43 9.91 23.87
C THR A 252 -14.33 10.73 22.59
N TRP A 253 -14.66 10.11 21.45
CA TRP A 253 -14.62 10.77 20.14
C TRP A 253 -16.01 11.15 19.65
N TYR A 254 -16.08 12.30 18.99
CA TYR A 254 -17.27 12.82 18.34
C TYR A 254 -16.93 13.23 16.90
N LYS A 255 -17.89 13.04 15.99
CA LYS A 255 -17.82 13.58 14.63
C LYS A 255 -18.53 14.92 14.61
N HIS A 256 -17.99 15.87 13.88
CA HIS A 256 -18.64 17.17 13.71
C HIS A 256 -20.06 16.99 13.14
N GLY A 257 -21.05 17.54 13.84
CA GLY A 257 -22.48 17.39 13.52
C GLY A 257 -23.17 16.17 14.15
N GLU A 258 -22.45 15.29 14.85
CA GLU A 258 -23.03 14.15 15.58
C GLU A 258 -22.95 14.35 17.09
N GLU A 259 -24.08 14.22 17.80
CA GLU A 259 -24.14 14.38 19.26
C GLU A 259 -23.74 13.09 20.01
N THR A 260 -23.81 11.94 19.34
CA THR A 260 -23.47 10.65 19.93
C THR A 260 -21.98 10.33 19.76
N PRO A 261 -21.35 9.69 20.76
CA PRO A 261 -19.96 9.29 20.64
C PRO A 261 -19.80 8.17 19.61
N ILE A 262 -18.80 8.29 18.74
CA ILE A 262 -18.55 7.36 17.62
C ILE A 262 -17.51 6.30 17.95
N ALA A 263 -16.63 6.58 18.90
CA ALA A 263 -15.53 5.69 19.31
C ALA A 263 -15.03 6.07 20.71
N LEU A 264 -14.42 5.09 21.38
CA LEU A 264 -13.77 5.25 22.68
C LEU A 264 -12.29 4.91 22.59
N GLY A 265 -11.51 5.52 23.47
CA GLY A 265 -10.08 5.28 23.61
C GLY A 265 -9.19 6.33 22.96
N MET A 266 -7.89 6.23 23.21
CA MET A 266 -6.90 7.24 22.81
C MET A 266 -6.79 7.43 21.29
N LYS A 267 -7.01 6.36 20.52
CA LYS A 267 -6.96 6.35 19.05
C LYS A 267 -8.37 6.09 18.53
N ILE A 268 -8.80 6.84 17.52
CA ILE A 268 -10.10 6.60 16.90
C ILE A 268 -10.06 5.29 16.08
N ASN A 269 -10.90 4.32 16.46
CA ASN A 269 -11.03 3.03 15.77
C ASN A 269 -12.42 2.97 15.10
N LEU A 270 -12.56 3.58 13.92
CA LEU A 270 -13.80 3.56 13.16
C LEU A 270 -13.95 2.23 12.40
N THR A 271 -15.16 1.68 12.38
CA THR A 271 -15.47 0.47 11.60
C THR A 271 -15.51 0.79 10.11
N LYS A 272 -15.23 -0.22 9.25
CA LYS A 272 -15.16 -0.06 7.78
C LYS A 272 -16.47 0.42 7.13
N THR A 273 -17.60 0.36 7.85
CA THR A 273 -18.94 0.69 7.35
C THR A 273 -19.34 2.15 7.58
N GLN A 274 -18.58 2.93 8.36
CA GLN A 274 -18.87 4.35 8.62
C GLN A 274 -18.16 5.27 7.62
N ASN A 275 -18.76 6.42 7.29
CA ASN A 275 -18.04 7.45 6.53
C ASN A 275 -16.97 8.07 7.43
N GLN A 276 -15.71 7.68 7.20
CA GLN A 276 -14.58 8.06 8.05
C GLN A 276 -14.04 9.46 7.74
N ILE A 277 -14.52 10.11 6.68
CA ILE A 277 -14.11 11.47 6.31
C ILE A 277 -14.91 12.49 7.12
N GLY A 278 -14.21 13.51 7.65
CA GLY A 278 -14.81 14.62 8.37
C GLY A 278 -13.91 15.17 9.47
N SER A 279 -14.41 16.19 10.16
CA SER A 279 -13.79 16.72 11.38
C SER A 279 -14.18 15.89 12.59
N TYR A 280 -13.22 15.62 13.46
CA TYR A 280 -13.42 14.91 14.71
C TYR A 280 -12.85 15.71 15.87
N CYS A 281 -13.54 15.73 16.99
CA CYS A 281 -13.00 16.23 18.25
C CYS A 281 -12.97 15.09 19.26
N CYS A 282 -11.97 15.11 20.13
CA CYS A 282 -11.92 14.22 21.28
C CYS A 282 -12.22 14.98 22.56
N ILE A 283 -12.82 14.30 23.52
CA ILE A 283 -12.94 14.75 24.89
C ILE A 283 -12.12 13.81 25.76
N ALA A 284 -11.12 14.35 26.45
CA ALA A 284 -10.36 13.64 27.47
C ALA A 284 -10.91 14.00 28.85
N GLN A 285 -11.21 13.01 29.68
CA GLN A 285 -11.77 13.22 31.00
C GLN A 285 -11.12 12.30 32.05
N ASN A 286 -10.86 12.86 33.22
CA ASN A 286 -10.53 12.12 34.44
C ASN A 286 -11.52 12.52 35.56
N LYS A 287 -11.30 12.02 36.77
CA LYS A 287 -12.17 12.36 37.92
C LYS A 287 -12.22 13.86 38.28
N TYR A 288 -11.25 14.65 37.83
CA TYR A 288 -11.12 16.07 38.19
C TYR A 288 -11.65 17.02 37.11
N GLY A 289 -11.86 16.55 35.88
CA GLY A 289 -12.39 17.41 34.83
C GLY A 289 -12.38 16.77 33.45
N LYS A 290 -12.88 17.53 32.47
CA LYS A 290 -12.91 17.17 31.05
C LYS A 290 -12.47 18.34 30.18
N GLN A 291 -11.77 18.04 29.09
CA GLN A 291 -11.37 19.03 28.08
C GLN A 291 -11.59 18.46 26.68
N SER A 292 -12.04 19.31 25.75
CA SER A 292 -12.17 18.97 24.34
C SER A 292 -10.94 19.44 23.56
N SER A 293 -10.51 18.65 22.57
CA SER A 293 -9.48 19.05 21.62
C SER A 293 -10.01 20.03 20.58
N GLU A 294 -9.10 20.69 19.87
CA GLU A 294 -9.40 21.26 18.56
C GLU A 294 -9.84 20.17 17.58
N GLU A 295 -10.50 20.57 16.49
CA GLU A 295 -10.98 19.65 15.47
C GLU A 295 -9.82 19.08 14.64
N ALA A 296 -9.75 17.76 14.55
CA ALA A 296 -8.82 17.03 13.70
C ALA A 296 -9.53 16.53 12.43
N GLN A 297 -8.91 16.77 11.26
CA GLN A 297 -9.44 16.33 9.97
C GLN A 297 -8.97 14.91 9.62
N CYS A 298 -9.93 14.01 9.38
CA CYS A 298 -9.67 12.74 8.71
C CYS A 298 -9.95 12.91 7.21
N THR A 299 -8.95 12.61 6.38
CA THR A 299 -9.05 12.78 4.92
C THR A 299 -8.68 11.48 4.22
N THR A 300 -9.02 11.38 2.93
CA THR A 300 -8.49 10.31 2.08
C THR A 300 -7.55 10.87 1.03
N ALA A 301 -6.63 10.04 0.55
CA ALA A 301 -5.94 10.28 -0.71
C ALA A 301 -6.52 9.32 -1.73
N THR A 302 -7.06 9.86 -2.83
CA THR A 302 -7.65 9.05 -3.89
C THR A 302 -6.85 9.27 -5.17
N VAL A 303 -6.43 8.19 -5.80
CA VAL A 303 -5.77 8.24 -7.11
C VAL A 303 -6.55 7.38 -8.08
N ILE A 304 -6.91 7.97 -9.22
CA ILE A 304 -7.75 7.37 -10.25
C ILE A 304 -6.89 7.15 -11.50
N LEU A 305 -6.87 5.92 -11.99
CA LEU A 305 -6.26 5.52 -13.25
C LEU A 305 -7.36 5.10 -14.21
N ASN A 306 -7.17 5.41 -15.48
CA ASN A 306 -8.16 5.14 -16.52
C ASN A 306 -7.53 4.32 -17.64
N ILE A 307 -8.30 3.40 -18.20
CA ILE A 307 -7.93 2.64 -19.40
C ILE A 307 -9.12 2.53 -20.34
N VAL A 308 -8.88 2.84 -21.62
CA VAL A 308 -9.90 2.75 -22.67
C VAL A 308 -9.76 1.42 -23.39
N VAL A 309 -10.84 0.64 -23.41
CA VAL A 309 -10.90 -0.63 -24.13
C VAL A 309 -11.10 -0.36 -25.63
N ASN A 310 -10.14 -0.76 -26.45
CA ASN A 310 -10.24 -0.72 -27.91
C ASN A 310 -10.55 -2.12 -28.44
N CYS A 311 -11.83 -2.51 -28.40
CA CYS A 311 -12.27 -3.79 -28.93
C CYS A 311 -12.37 -3.76 -30.47
N LEU A 312 -11.74 -4.73 -31.13
CA LEU A 312 -11.85 -4.97 -32.58
C LEU A 312 -12.89 -6.07 -32.81
N TYR A 313 -13.86 -5.82 -33.66
CA TYR A 313 -14.95 -6.76 -33.98
C TYR A 313 -15.19 -6.79 -35.49
N LYS A 314 -15.65 -7.94 -36.01
CA LYS A 314 -15.95 -8.09 -37.43
C LYS A 314 -17.31 -7.47 -37.75
N VAL A 315 -17.41 -6.79 -38.90
CA VAL A 315 -18.65 -6.15 -39.38
C VAL A 315 -19.77 -7.16 -39.66
N SER A 316 -19.45 -8.43 -39.90
CA SER A 316 -20.38 -9.44 -40.42
C SER A 316 -21.50 -9.89 -39.48
N GLU A 317 -21.42 -9.66 -38.17
CA GLU A 317 -22.44 -10.15 -37.20
C GLU A 317 -23.48 -9.10 -36.78
N GLN A 318 -23.38 -7.86 -37.27
CA GLN A 318 -24.31 -6.77 -36.90
C GLN A 318 -25.48 -6.59 -37.88
N ILE A 319 -25.48 -7.27 -39.03
CA ILE A 319 -26.63 -7.27 -39.94
C ILE A 319 -27.67 -8.28 -39.42
N ARG A 320 -28.51 -7.85 -38.48
CA ARG A 320 -29.83 -8.50 -38.33
C ARG A 320 -30.57 -8.26 -39.64
N GLN A 321 -30.82 -9.33 -40.40
CA GLN A 321 -31.57 -9.27 -41.66
C GLN A 321 -32.79 -8.36 -41.51
N PHE A 322 -32.84 -7.27 -42.29
CA PHE A 322 -34.08 -6.55 -42.51
C PHE A 322 -35.03 -7.51 -43.21
N LYS A 323 -35.92 -8.16 -42.45
CA LYS A 323 -36.98 -8.99 -43.02
C LYS A 323 -37.99 -8.04 -43.65
N ILE A 324 -37.77 -7.67 -44.91
CA ILE A 324 -38.75 -6.95 -45.72
C ILE A 324 -39.98 -7.88 -45.79
N ARG A 325 -41.07 -7.52 -45.12
CA ARG A 325 -42.37 -8.16 -45.32
C ARG A 325 -42.85 -7.78 -46.72
N SER A 326 -42.58 -8.61 -47.72
CA SER A 326 -43.30 -8.54 -49.00
C SER A 326 -44.75 -8.99 -48.73
N ARG A 327 -45.70 -8.07 -48.87
CA ARG A 327 -47.12 -8.44 -49.03
C ARG A 327 -47.29 -8.93 -50.46
N THR A 328 -47.30 -10.24 -50.66
CA THR A 328 -47.81 -10.86 -51.89
C THR A 328 -49.33 -10.78 -51.87
N TRP A 329 -49.90 -10.02 -52.81
CA TRP A 329 -51.33 -10.04 -53.09
C TRP A 329 -51.66 -11.35 -53.81
N LEU A 330 -52.43 -12.23 -53.15
CA LEU A 330 -53.08 -13.37 -53.79
C LEU A 330 -54.19 -12.81 -54.69
N LYS A 331 -54.04 -12.96 -56.01
CA LYS A 331 -55.16 -12.90 -56.96
C LYS A 331 -56.00 -14.16 -56.74
N GLN A 332 -57.23 -13.96 -56.27
CA GLN A 332 -58.29 -14.97 -56.32
C GLN A 332 -59.01 -14.79 -57.65
N GLU A 333 -58.87 -15.76 -58.55
CA GLU A 333 -59.77 -15.95 -59.68
C GLU A 333 -60.97 -16.77 -59.20
N GLU A 334 -62.19 -16.31 -59.49
CA GLU A 334 -63.36 -17.17 -59.72
C GLU A 334 -64.39 -16.42 -60.61
N PRO A 335 -65.33 -17.14 -61.28
CA PRO A 335 -65.68 -16.87 -62.67
C PRO A 335 -67.10 -16.28 -62.89
N ASN A 336 -67.25 -15.68 -64.08
CA ASN A 336 -68.47 -15.46 -64.88
C ASN A 336 -69.86 -15.47 -64.22
N SER A 337 -70.60 -14.35 -64.34
CA SER A 337 -71.85 -14.33 -65.12
C SER A 337 -72.37 -12.90 -65.41
N THR A 338 -72.61 -12.66 -66.71
CA THR A 338 -73.63 -11.81 -67.36
C THR A 338 -74.51 -10.87 -66.52
N ALA A 339 -74.49 -9.55 -66.81
CA ALA A 339 -75.51 -8.85 -67.63
C ALA A 339 -75.65 -7.33 -67.35
N ARG A 340 -75.43 -6.55 -68.42
CA ARG A 340 -76.05 -5.26 -68.82
C ARG A 340 -75.72 -3.92 -68.10
N PRO A 341 -75.85 -2.79 -68.86
CA PRO A 341 -75.17 -1.53 -68.57
C PRO A 341 -76.12 -0.43 -68.09
N LYS A 342 -75.56 0.62 -67.46
CA LYS A 342 -76.07 2.01 -67.37
C LYS A 342 -75.08 2.83 -66.53
N THR A 343 -74.28 3.70 -67.14
CA THR A 343 -74.44 5.17 -67.25
C THR A 343 -74.40 5.96 -65.94
N THR A 344 -73.70 7.11 -66.00
CA THR A 344 -73.63 8.24 -65.03
C THR A 344 -72.82 7.98 -63.76
N GLY A 345 -72.00 8.88 -63.22
CA GLY A 345 -71.69 10.28 -63.50
C GLY A 345 -70.77 10.77 -62.36
N CYS A 346 -69.97 11.80 -62.61
CA CYS A 346 -69.06 12.39 -61.63
C CYS A 346 -69.80 13.01 -60.43
N SER A 347 -69.16 12.99 -59.26
CA SER A 347 -69.04 14.11 -58.32
C SER A 347 -67.77 13.93 -57.51
#